data_AF-A0A923FK44-F1
#
_entry.id   AF-A0A923FK44-F1
#
_cell.length_a   1.000
_cell.length_b   1.000
_cell.length_c   1.000
_cell.angle_alpha   90.00
_cell.angle_beta   90.00
_cell.angle_gamma   90.00
#
_symmetry.space_group_name_H-M   'P 1'
#
loop_
_entity.id
_entity.type
_entity.pdbx_description
1 polymer ?
#
loop_
_entity_poly.entity_id
_entity_poly.type
_entity_poly.pdbx_seq_one_letter_code
_entity_poly.pdbx_strand_id
1 'polypeptide(L)'
;MLSRQEQDAVELLKGMGELYRRGGQPQKGLVMLLIAVHLAPRDPMLLRGLAMAFTDSAQPARALNALDRLVAAEGESPGALLLRSRALWGAARKEEARQCFKRYLIARRAAR
;
A
#
# COMPACT_ATOMS: atom_id res chain seq x y z
N MET A 1 14.26 -18.46 -3.84
CA MET A 1 12.86 -18.55 -4.30
C MET A 1 12.04 -19.08 -3.14
N LEU A 2 10.82 -18.56 -2.93
CA LEU A 2 9.94 -19.03 -1.85
C LEU A 2 9.50 -20.48 -2.12
N SER A 3 9.44 -21.29 -1.07
CA SER A 3 8.80 -22.60 -1.11
C SER A 3 7.29 -22.46 -1.29
N ARG A 4 6.63 -23.54 -1.74
CA ARG A 4 5.17 -23.57 -1.91
C ARG A 4 4.44 -23.24 -0.60
N GLN A 5 4.93 -23.77 0.52
CA GLN A 5 4.37 -23.48 1.85
C GLN A 5 4.48 -22.00 2.22
N GLU A 6 5.59 -21.34 1.88
CA GLU A 6 5.75 -19.90 2.13
C GLU A 6 4.86 -19.07 1.21
N GLN A 7 4.64 -19.49 -0.04
CA GLN A 7 3.69 -18.84 -0.95
C GLN A 7 2.26 -18.93 -0.39
N ASP A 8 1.84 -20.12 0.03
CA ASP A 8 0.51 -20.34 0.63
C ASP A 8 0.34 -19.50 1.92
N ALA A 9 1.38 -19.43 2.76
CA ALA A 9 1.39 -18.60 3.95
C ALA A 9 1.27 -17.10 3.63
N VAL A 10 1.99 -16.62 2.61
CA VAL A 10 1.88 -15.22 2.14
C VAL A 10 0.47 -14.90 1.68
N GLU A 11 -0.15 -15.78 0.89
CA GLU A 11 -1.52 -15.58 0.41
C GLU A 11 -2.54 -15.56 1.55
N LEU A 12 -2.41 -16.49 2.51
CA LEU A 12 -3.26 -16.53 3.69
C LEU A 12 -3.12 -15.25 4.53
N LEU A 13 -1.90 -14.84 4.84
CA LEU A 13 -1.61 -13.63 5.62
C LEU A 13 -2.13 -12.37 4.91
N LYS A 14 -2.00 -12.29 3.59
CA LYS A 14 -2.58 -11.21 2.76
C LYS A 14 -4.10 -11.15 2.93
N GLY A 15 -4.77 -12.30 2.78
CA GLY A 15 -6.23 -12.39 2.91
C GLY A 15 -6.71 -11.99 4.31
N MET A 16 -6.07 -12.53 5.34
CA MET A 16 -6.35 -12.18 6.75
C MET A 16 -6.11 -10.70 7.03
N GLY A 17 -5.03 -10.14 6.48
CA GLY A 17 -4.69 -8.73 6.59
C GLY A 17 -5.81 -7.83 6.09
N GLU A 18 -6.30 -8.11 4.88
CA GLU A 18 -7.39 -7.34 4.28
C GLU A 18 -8.73 -7.57 4.99
N LEU A 19 -9.02 -8.80 5.40
CA LEU A 19 -10.24 -9.13 6.14
C LEU A 19 -10.31 -8.37 7.47
N TYR A 20 -9.25 -8.41 8.28
CA TYR A 20 -9.21 -7.67 9.55
C TYR A 20 -9.28 -6.16 9.34
N ARG A 21 -8.62 -5.62 8.30
CA ARG A 21 -8.68 -4.19 7.98
C ARG A 21 -10.11 -3.76 7.65
N ARG A 22 -10.83 -4.53 6.83
CA ARG A 22 -12.24 -4.25 6.49
C ARG A 22 -13.20 -4.51 7.65
N GLY A 23 -12.89 -5.50 8.49
CA GLY A 23 -13.69 -5.89 9.65
C GLY A 23 -13.51 -5.02 10.90
N GLY A 24 -12.96 -3.80 10.77
CA GLY A 24 -12.79 -2.86 11.87
C GLY A 24 -11.66 -3.19 12.85
N GLN A 25 -10.77 -4.12 12.50
CA GLN A 25 -9.60 -4.51 13.30
C GLN A 25 -8.29 -4.14 12.56
N PRO A 26 -8.06 -2.86 12.23
CA PRO A 26 -6.97 -2.44 11.35
C PRO A 26 -5.58 -2.77 11.90
N GLN A 27 -5.39 -2.81 13.22
CA GLN A 27 -4.12 -3.18 13.84
C GLN A 27 -3.77 -4.65 13.57
N LYS A 28 -4.72 -5.58 13.74
CA LYS A 28 -4.49 -7.00 13.42
C LYS A 28 -4.21 -7.17 11.93
N GLY A 29 -4.97 -6.46 11.09
CA GLY A 29 -4.76 -6.47 9.64
C GLY A 29 -3.35 -6.02 9.26
N LEU A 30 -2.87 -4.93 9.87
CA LEU A 30 -1.52 -4.42 9.67
C LEU A 30 -0.45 -5.44 10.09
N VAL A 31 -0.61 -6.13 11.22
CA VAL A 31 0.35 -7.16 11.66
C VAL A 31 0.45 -8.29 10.65
N MET A 32 -0.68 -8.80 10.13
CA MET A 32 -0.66 -9.86 9.12
C MET A 32 0.06 -9.41 7.83
N LEU A 33 -0.21 -8.18 7.38
CA LEU A 33 0.46 -7.60 6.20
C LEU A 33 1.97 -7.40 6.42
N LEU A 34 2.39 -7.03 7.63
CA LEU A 34 3.81 -6.88 7.97
C LEU A 34 4.56 -8.23 7.90
N ILE A 35 3.95 -9.30 8.41
CA ILE A 35 4.53 -10.65 8.33
C ILE A 35 4.60 -11.09 6.86
N ALA A 36 3.52 -10.89 6.09
CA ALA A 36 3.49 -11.24 4.68
C ALA A 36 4.60 -10.51 3.88
N VAL A 37 4.80 -9.21 4.11
CA VAL A 37 5.86 -8.43 3.46
C VAL A 37 7.26 -8.86 3.90
N HIS A 38 7.42 -9.42 5.10
CA HIS A 38 8.71 -9.98 5.48
C HIS A 38 9.07 -11.21 4.63
N LEU A 39 8.09 -12.06 4.33
CA LEU A 39 8.27 -13.24 3.47
C LEU A 39 8.38 -12.87 1.99
N ALA A 40 7.60 -11.90 1.52
CA ALA A 40 7.59 -11.44 0.13
C ALA A 40 7.79 -9.91 0.03
N PRO A 41 9.02 -9.40 0.25
CA PRO A 41 9.28 -7.97 0.40
C PRO A 41 9.12 -7.14 -0.88
N ARG A 42 9.02 -7.79 -2.03
CA ARG A 42 8.86 -7.15 -3.35
C ARG A 42 7.49 -7.40 -3.97
N ASP A 43 6.55 -8.06 -3.27
CA ASP A 43 5.20 -8.28 -3.79
C ASP A 43 4.43 -6.93 -3.82
N PRO A 44 4.07 -6.42 -5.01
CA PRO A 44 3.35 -5.16 -5.15
C PRO A 44 2.00 -5.14 -4.42
N MET A 45 1.30 -6.27 -4.37
CA MET A 45 -0.01 -6.35 -3.71
C MET A 45 0.10 -6.16 -2.21
N LEU A 46 1.13 -6.74 -1.59
CA LEU A 46 1.39 -6.58 -0.16
C LEU A 46 1.87 -5.16 0.17
N LEU A 47 2.76 -4.60 -0.65
CA LEU A 47 3.23 -3.22 -0.49
C LEU A 47 2.09 -2.22 -0.61
N ARG A 48 1.17 -2.43 -1.56
CA ARG A 48 -0.05 -1.63 -1.70
C ARG A 48 -0.97 -1.78 -0.47
N GLY A 49 -1.14 -3.00 0.03
CA GLY A 49 -1.88 -3.27 1.27
C GLY A 49 -1.30 -2.55 2.49
N LEU A 50 0.03 -2.60 2.68
CA LEU A 50 0.72 -1.86 3.73
C LEU A 50 0.55 -0.35 3.59
N ALA A 51 0.71 0.19 2.38
CA ALA A 51 0.51 1.61 2.13
C ALA A 51 -0.91 2.07 2.52
N MET A 52 -1.93 1.29 2.17
CA MET A 52 -3.31 1.53 2.60
C MET A 52 -3.44 1.49 4.13
N ALA A 53 -2.97 0.41 4.76
CA ALA A 53 -3.08 0.23 6.21
C ALA A 53 -2.38 1.34 7.01
N PHE A 54 -1.19 1.78 6.58
CA PHE A 54 -0.49 2.91 7.21
C PHE A 54 -1.18 4.25 6.97
N THR A 55 -1.76 4.46 5.78
CA THR A 55 -2.54 5.66 5.48
C THR A 55 -3.79 5.73 6.36
N ASP A 56 -4.52 4.62 6.49
CA ASP A 56 -5.72 4.52 7.31
C ASP A 56 -5.41 4.66 8.81
N SER A 57 -4.20 4.26 9.24
CA SER A 57 -3.74 4.34 10.63
C SER A 57 -2.98 5.63 10.97
N ALA A 58 -3.09 6.68 10.14
CA ALA A 58 -2.42 7.97 10.32
C ALA A 58 -0.89 7.88 10.52
N GLN A 59 -0.23 6.95 9.83
CA GLN A 59 1.23 6.77 9.82
C GLN A 59 1.81 7.15 8.45
N PRO A 60 1.78 8.44 8.05
CA PRO A 60 2.05 8.86 6.69
C PRO A 60 3.48 8.56 6.22
N ALA A 61 4.48 8.67 7.09
CA ALA A 61 5.88 8.38 6.72
C ALA A 61 6.08 6.91 6.29
N ARG A 62 5.46 5.97 7.03
CA ARG A 62 5.51 4.54 6.69
C ARG A 62 4.70 4.22 5.43
N ALA A 63 3.57 4.90 5.23
CA ALA A 63 2.80 4.79 4.00
C ALA A 63 3.62 5.23 2.78
N LEU A 64 4.31 6.36 2.86
CA LEU A 64 5.15 6.86 1.77
C LEU A 64 6.31 5.91 1.47
N ASN A 65 6.97 5.36 2.49
CA ASN A 65 8.03 4.37 2.28
C ASN A 65 7.52 3.09 1.58
N ALA A 66 6.35 2.58 1.98
CA ALA A 66 5.73 1.44 1.32
C ALA A 66 5.37 1.75 -0.15
N LEU A 67 4.94 2.98 -0.44
CA LEU A 67 4.65 3.45 -1.80
C LEU A 67 5.91 3.60 -2.65
N ASP A 68 7.02 4.09 -2.07
CA ASP A 68 8.30 4.17 -2.79
C ASP A 68 8.76 2.77 -3.22
N ARG A 69 8.64 1.78 -2.32
CA ARG A 69 8.92 0.37 -2.63
C ARG A 69 7.97 -0.20 -3.68
N LEU A 70 6.68 0.16 -3.61
CA LEU A 70 5.68 -0.27 -4.59
C LEU A 70 6.03 0.25 -5.98
N VAL A 71 6.29 1.55 -6.10
CA VAL A 71 6.66 2.18 -7.38
C VAL A 71 7.96 1.62 -7.93
N ALA A 72 8.93 1.29 -7.07
CA ALA A 72 10.15 0.61 -7.51
C ALA A 72 9.92 -0.82 -8.04
N ALA A 73 8.85 -1.49 -7.59
CA ALA A 73 8.54 -2.87 -7.98
C ALA A 73 7.62 -2.99 -9.22
N GLU A 74 6.57 -2.16 -9.32
CA GLU A 74 5.56 -2.24 -10.40
C GLU A 74 5.55 -1.00 -11.32
N GLY A 75 6.36 0.02 -11.02
CA GLY A 75 6.24 1.33 -11.64
C GLY A 75 5.14 2.19 -11.03
N GLU A 76 5.00 3.41 -11.52
CA GLU A 76 3.95 4.30 -11.05
C GLU A 76 2.60 3.94 -11.67
N SER A 77 1.60 3.68 -10.82
CA SER A 77 0.23 3.38 -11.23
C SER A 77 -0.76 4.43 -10.74
N PRO A 78 -1.93 4.60 -11.39
CA PRO A 78 -2.98 5.51 -10.90
C PRO A 78 -3.38 5.22 -9.44
N GLY A 79 -3.42 3.93 -9.06
CA GLY A 79 -3.69 3.52 -7.68
C GLY A 79 -2.60 3.97 -6.70
N ALA A 80 -1.33 3.83 -7.08
CA ALA A 80 -0.21 4.30 -6.26
C ALA A 80 -0.21 5.83 -6.11
N LEU A 81 -0.50 6.59 -7.17
CA LEU A 81 -0.62 8.05 -7.13
C LEU A 81 -1.72 8.51 -6.17
N LEU A 82 -2.90 7.88 -6.22
CA LEU A 82 -4.00 8.22 -5.32
C LEU A 82 -3.64 7.97 -3.86
N LEU A 83 -3.02 6.82 -3.56
CA LEU A 83 -2.57 6.49 -2.21
C LEU A 83 -1.48 7.44 -1.72
N ARG A 84 -0.52 7.79 -2.59
CA ARG A 84 0.53 8.76 -2.27
C ARG A 84 -0.03 10.13 -1.96
N SER A 85 -1.00 10.60 -2.74
CA SER A 85 -1.72 11.84 -2.45
C SER A 85 -2.37 11.82 -1.07
N ARG A 86 -3.03 10.72 -0.68
CA ARG A 86 -3.65 10.59 0.66
C ARG A 86 -2.60 10.59 1.77
N ALA A 87 -1.51 9.85 1.60
CA ALA A 87 -0.42 9.80 2.56
C ALA A 87 0.26 11.17 2.75
N LEU A 88 0.53 11.90 1.65
CA LEU A 88 1.07 13.26 1.69
C LEU A 88 0.14 14.25 2.39
N TRP A 89 -1.17 14.10 2.18
CA TRP A 89 -2.17 14.92 2.89
C TRP A 89 -2.11 14.68 4.40
N GLY A 90 -2.07 13.42 4.83
CA GLY A 90 -1.89 13.04 6.24
C GLY A 90 -0.55 13.51 6.84
N ALA A 91 0.49 13.67 6.01
CA ALA A 91 1.79 14.22 6.40
C ALA A 91 1.82 15.76 6.50
N ALA A 92 0.69 16.45 6.33
CA ALA A 92 0.61 17.91 6.19
C ALA A 92 1.37 18.50 4.97
N ARG A 93 1.85 17.66 4.03
CA ARG A 93 2.52 18.06 2.78
C ARG A 93 1.49 18.36 1.69
N LYS A 94 0.62 19.34 1.96
CA LYS A 94 -0.60 19.60 1.17
C LYS A 94 -0.33 19.95 -0.29
N GLU A 95 0.74 20.70 -0.58
CA GLU A 95 1.03 21.11 -1.95
C GLU A 95 1.48 19.93 -2.82
N GLU A 96 2.35 19.08 -2.29
CA GLU A 96 2.76 17.84 -2.95
C GLU A 96 1.59 16.86 -3.11
N ALA A 97 0.69 16.79 -2.11
CA ALA A 97 -0.52 15.99 -2.22
C ALA A 97 -1.39 16.46 -3.41
N ARG A 98 -1.59 17.77 -3.58
CA ARG A 98 -2.36 18.34 -4.70
C ARG A 98 -1.70 18.03 -6.04
N GLN A 99 -0.39 18.19 -6.15
CA GLN A 99 0.34 17.87 -7.37
C GLN A 99 0.23 16.38 -7.73
N CYS A 100 0.36 15.50 -6.72
CA CYS A 100 0.21 14.07 -6.89
C CYS A 100 -1.23 13.70 -7.32
N PHE A 101 -2.24 14.32 -6.73
CA PHE A 101 -3.63 14.12 -7.13
C PHE A 101 -3.92 14.58 -8.56
N LYS A 102 -3.34 15.72 -9.00
CA LYS A 102 -3.45 16.17 -10.39
C LYS A 102 -2.88 15.12 -11.37
N ARG A 103 -1.71 14.56 -11.06
CA ARG A 103 -1.11 13.47 -11.84
C ARG A 103 -2.01 12.24 -11.89
N TYR A 104 -2.61 11.85 -10.77
CA TYR A 104 -3.60 10.78 -10.73
C TYR A 104 -4.78 11.05 -11.69
N LEU A 105 -5.35 12.26 -11.68
CA LEU A 105 -6.47 12.61 -12.56
C LEU A 105 -6.11 12.53 -14.05
N ILE A 106 -4.90 12.92 -14.42
CA ILE A 106 -4.39 12.79 -15.79
C ILE A 106 -4.23 11.32 -16.15
N ALA A 107 -3.54 10.53 -15.32
CA ALA A 107 -3.30 9.11 -15.57
C ALA A 107 -4.61 8.30 -15.66
N ARG A 108 -5.60 8.61 -14.81
CA ARG A 108 -6.92 7.98 -14.84
C ARG A 108 -7.70 8.29 -16.12
N ARG A 109 -7.54 9.49 -16.70
CA ARG A 109 -8.19 9.86 -17.97
C ARG A 109 -7.53 9.18 -19.16
N ALA A 110 -6.21 8.99 -19.13
CA ALA A 110 -5.45 8.34 -20.19
C ALA A 110 -5.66 6.81 -20.23
N ALA A 111 -6.08 6.20 -19.12
CA ALA A 111 -6.38 4.76 -19.03
C ALA A 111 -7.83 4.41 -19.42
N ARG A 112 -8.57 5.34 -20.04
CA ARG A 112 -9.97 5.20 -20.43
C ARG A 112 -10.10 5.26 -21.95
#